data_AF-A0A672UZT7-F1
#
_entry.id   AF-A0A672UZT7-F1
#
_cell.length_a   1.000
_cell.length_b   1.000
_cell.length_c   1.000
_cell.angle_alpha   90.00
_cell.angle_beta   90.00
_cell.angle_gamma   90.00
#
_symmetry.space_group_name_H-M   'P 1'
#
loop_
_entity.id
_entity.type
_entity.pdbx_description
1 polymer ?
#
loop_
_entity_poly.entity_id
_entity_poly.type
_entity_poly.pdbx_seq_one_letter_code
_entity_poly.pdbx_strand_id
1 'polypeptide(L)'
;MAGRPLQELEELEELSEELGKLLLSGRAAALLRQGLELQARGDNGLLAAQAEATRLDTELRAAEETVARALVAREAAVQRGRQRLRELRDELRRAREALGSLRDSNGALRRELEELKVQQQQLEEDNKKDEDGVISLEYIIHLYHKLSHISWDHEAEPWHIKGVHFGPPIAQPIDIDGRRHSRCFISDYLWSLIPSEW
;
A
#
# COMPACT_ATOMS: atom_id res chain seq x y z
N MET A 1 -20.98 -87.14 -85.01
CA MET A 1 -21.55 -85.80 -84.73
C MET A 1 -23.03 -85.88 -85.09
N ALA A 2 -24.04 -85.62 -84.27
CA ALA A 2 -24.09 -85.05 -82.93
C ALA A 2 -25.32 -85.65 -82.20
N GLY A 3 -25.09 -86.60 -81.28
CA GLY A 3 -26.09 -87.08 -80.33
C GLY A 3 -26.25 -86.18 -79.10
N ARG A 4 -25.83 -84.90 -79.22
CA ARG A 4 -25.84 -83.90 -78.15
C ARG A 4 -27.21 -83.28 -77.82
N PRO A 5 -28.18 -83.11 -78.76
CA PRO A 5 -29.38 -82.34 -78.41
C PRO A 5 -30.36 -83.10 -77.52
N LEU A 6 -30.34 -84.44 -77.54
CA LEU A 6 -31.21 -85.29 -76.70
C LEU A 6 -30.71 -85.41 -75.27
N GLN A 7 -29.38 -85.48 -75.06
CA GLN A 7 -28.79 -85.46 -73.73
C GLN A 7 -28.95 -84.10 -73.05
N GLU A 8 -28.76 -83.00 -73.80
CA GLU A 8 -28.99 -81.65 -73.27
C GLU A 8 -30.47 -81.42 -72.91
N LEU A 9 -31.42 -82.05 -73.62
CA LEU A 9 -32.86 -82.00 -73.31
C LEU A 9 -33.24 -82.86 -72.11
N GLU A 10 -32.70 -84.08 -71.98
CA GLU A 10 -32.89 -84.92 -70.79
C GLU A 10 -32.26 -84.29 -69.54
N GLU A 11 -31.07 -83.70 -69.65
CA GLU A 11 -30.43 -82.95 -68.56
C GLU A 11 -31.25 -81.71 -68.17
N LEU A 12 -31.89 -81.03 -69.13
CA LEU A 12 -32.79 -79.90 -68.88
C LEU A 12 -34.11 -80.32 -68.23
N GLU A 13 -34.69 -81.44 -68.65
CA GLU A 13 -35.89 -82.00 -68.02
C GLU A 13 -35.59 -82.50 -66.60
N GLU A 14 -34.48 -83.20 -66.38
CA GLU A 14 -34.02 -83.62 -65.05
C GLU A 14 -33.73 -82.41 -64.16
N LEU A 15 -33.04 -81.37 -64.67
CA LEU A 15 -32.85 -80.13 -63.94
C LEU A 15 -34.18 -79.43 -63.61
N SER A 16 -35.15 -79.45 -64.53
CA SER A 16 -36.47 -78.86 -64.31
C SER A 16 -37.30 -79.64 -63.28
N GLU A 17 -37.16 -80.97 -63.25
CA GLU A 17 -37.76 -81.82 -62.24
C GLU A 17 -37.08 -81.67 -60.88
N GLU A 18 -35.75 -81.59 -60.84
CA GLU A 18 -34.97 -81.34 -59.62
C GLU A 18 -35.28 -79.96 -59.04
N LEU A 19 -35.37 -78.92 -59.87
CA LEU A 19 -35.81 -77.59 -59.47
C LEU A 19 -37.29 -77.59 -59.05
N GLY A 20 -38.14 -78.33 -59.75
CA GLY A 20 -39.53 -78.55 -59.38
C GLY A 20 -39.66 -79.23 -58.02
N LYS A 21 -38.86 -80.26 -57.74
CA LYS A 21 -38.78 -80.96 -56.44
C LYS A 21 -38.22 -80.05 -55.34
N LEU A 22 -37.25 -79.19 -55.65
CA LEU A 22 -36.71 -78.20 -54.71
C LEU A 22 -37.68 -77.06 -54.39
N LEU A 23 -38.50 -76.66 -55.36
CA LEU A 23 -39.58 -75.68 -55.18
C LEU A 23 -40.77 -76.29 -54.43
N LEU A 24 -41.18 -77.51 -54.78
CA LEU A 24 -42.28 -78.24 -54.12
C LEU A 24 -41.93 -78.71 -52.71
N SER A 25 -40.65 -79.03 -52.44
CA SER A 25 -40.18 -79.39 -51.09
C SER A 25 -40.09 -78.20 -50.13
N GLY A 26 -40.38 -76.97 -50.60
CA GLY A 26 -40.36 -75.76 -49.79
C GLY A 26 -38.98 -75.36 -49.26
N ARG A 27 -37.93 -76.11 -49.60
CA ARG A 27 -36.57 -75.96 -49.05
C ARG A 27 -35.90 -74.68 -49.54
N ALA A 28 -36.11 -74.31 -50.81
CA ALA A 28 -35.64 -73.04 -51.35
C ALA A 28 -36.32 -71.83 -50.66
N ALA A 29 -37.62 -71.92 -50.38
CA ALA A 29 -38.36 -70.89 -49.65
C ALA A 29 -37.92 -70.80 -48.18
N ALA A 30 -37.61 -71.93 -47.53
CA ALA A 30 -37.08 -71.95 -46.16
C ALA A 30 -35.69 -71.30 -46.06
N LEU A 31 -34.79 -71.57 -47.02
CA LEU A 31 -33.48 -70.93 -47.08
C LEU A 31 -33.57 -69.42 -47.33
N LEU A 32 -34.47 -68.98 -48.21
CA LEU A 32 -34.73 -67.54 -48.42
C LEU A 32 -35.26 -66.87 -47.16
N ARG A 33 -36.20 -67.50 -46.45
CA ARG A 33 -36.69 -66.98 -45.15
C ARG A 33 -35.58 -66.89 -44.11
N GLN A 34 -34.74 -67.92 -44.01
CA GLN A 34 -33.60 -67.92 -43.10
C GLN A 34 -32.58 -66.83 -43.44
N GLY A 35 -32.29 -66.61 -44.73
CA GLY A 35 -31.43 -65.53 -45.20
C GLY A 35 -32.01 -64.15 -44.88
N LEU A 36 -33.31 -63.94 -45.09
CA LEU A 36 -34.01 -62.71 -44.74
C LEU A 36 -34.04 -62.47 -43.23
N GLU A 37 -34.22 -63.51 -42.42
CA GLU A 37 -34.17 -63.41 -40.95
C GLU A 37 -32.76 -63.05 -40.46
N LEU A 38 -31.72 -63.63 -41.06
CA LEU A 38 -30.34 -63.28 -40.75
C LEU A 38 -30.03 -61.84 -41.13
N GLN A 39 -30.47 -61.40 -42.31
CA GLN A 39 -30.32 -60.02 -42.76
C GLN A 39 -31.07 -59.05 -41.84
N ALA A 40 -32.32 -59.34 -41.50
CA ALA A 40 -33.10 -58.52 -40.57
C ALA A 40 -32.47 -58.45 -39.17
N ARG A 41 -31.85 -59.54 -38.68
CA ARG A 41 -31.09 -59.52 -37.42
C ARG A 41 -29.84 -58.65 -37.53
N GLY A 42 -29.12 -58.73 -38.65
CA GLY A 42 -27.97 -57.88 -38.93
C GLY A 42 -28.35 -56.40 -38.97
N ASP A 43 -29.41 -56.06 -39.71
CA ASP A 43 -29.93 -54.70 -39.86
C ASP A 43 -30.41 -54.13 -38.51
N ASN A 44 -31.13 -54.92 -37.71
CA ASN A 44 -31.54 -54.52 -36.37
C ASN A 44 -30.34 -54.31 -35.43
N GLY A 45 -29.30 -55.15 -35.52
CA GLY A 45 -28.07 -54.98 -34.76
C GLY A 45 -27.32 -53.70 -35.14
N LEU A 46 -27.23 -53.40 -36.44
CA LEU A 46 -26.65 -52.16 -36.95
C LEU A 46 -27.43 -50.92 -36.48
N LEU A 47 -28.77 -50.96 -36.55
CA LEU A 47 -29.62 -49.87 -36.06
C LEU A 47 -29.47 -49.66 -34.56
N ALA A 48 -29.40 -50.73 -33.77
CA ALA A 48 -29.18 -50.64 -32.33
C ALA A 48 -27.80 -50.04 -32.01
N ALA A 49 -26.74 -50.52 -32.66
CA ALA A 49 -25.39 -49.98 -32.50
C ALA A 49 -25.32 -48.50 -32.92
N GLN A 50 -26.01 -48.12 -33.99
CA GLN A 50 -26.08 -46.72 -34.43
C GLN A 50 -26.86 -45.86 -33.44
N ALA A 51 -27.97 -46.34 -32.88
CA ALA A 51 -28.71 -45.65 -31.83
C ALA A 51 -27.84 -45.44 -30.58
N GLU A 52 -27.11 -46.47 -30.14
CA GLU A 52 -26.18 -46.35 -29.02
C GLU A 52 -25.03 -45.38 -29.32
N ALA A 53 -24.45 -45.44 -30.53
CA ALA A 53 -23.39 -44.51 -30.92
C ALA A 53 -23.86 -43.05 -30.92
N THR A 54 -25.06 -42.77 -31.46
CA THR A 54 -25.63 -41.42 -31.44
C THR A 54 -25.92 -40.94 -30.02
N ARG A 55 -26.42 -41.83 -29.15
CA ARG A 55 -26.63 -41.51 -27.74
C ARG A 55 -25.30 -41.16 -27.05
N LEU A 56 -24.27 -41.98 -27.23
CA LEU A 56 -22.95 -41.73 -26.66
C LEU A 56 -22.34 -40.43 -27.19
N ASP A 57 -22.49 -40.11 -28.48
CA ASP A 57 -22.03 -38.83 -29.05
C ASP A 57 -22.75 -37.64 -28.39
N THR A 58 -24.07 -37.73 -28.18
CA THR A 58 -24.80 -36.65 -27.50
C THR A 58 -24.39 -36.49 -26.03
N GLU A 59 -24.15 -37.60 -25.32
CA GLU A 59 -23.68 -37.58 -23.93
C GLU A 59 -22.25 -37.02 -23.83
N LEU A 60 -21.36 -37.39 -24.76
CA LEU A 60 -20.00 -36.89 -24.85
C LEU A 60 -19.99 -35.38 -25.10
N ARG A 61 -20.76 -34.89 -26.07
CA ARG A 61 -20.87 -33.45 -26.36
C ARG A 61 -21.39 -32.66 -25.17
N ALA A 62 -22.40 -33.18 -24.46
CA ALA A 62 -22.90 -32.54 -23.26
C ALA A 62 -21.82 -32.48 -22.17
N ALA A 63 -21.07 -33.58 -21.96
CA ALA A 63 -19.95 -33.60 -21.03
C ALA A 63 -18.85 -32.59 -21.42
N GLU A 64 -18.45 -32.57 -22.69
CA GLU A 64 -17.47 -31.63 -23.23
C GLU A 64 -17.89 -30.17 -23.03
N GLU A 65 -19.16 -29.83 -23.30
CA GLU A 65 -19.68 -28.49 -23.05
C GLU A 65 -19.60 -28.10 -21.57
N THR A 66 -19.95 -29.02 -20.66
CA THR A 66 -19.87 -28.73 -19.21
C THR A 66 -18.43 -28.50 -18.77
N VAL A 67 -17.48 -29.30 -19.27
CA VAL A 67 -16.05 -29.15 -18.99
C VAL A 67 -15.52 -27.85 -19.58
N ALA A 68 -15.89 -27.50 -20.81
CA ALA A 68 -15.48 -26.25 -21.46
C ALA A 68 -15.98 -25.03 -20.67
N ARG A 69 -17.25 -25.04 -20.23
CA ARG A 69 -17.81 -23.96 -19.39
C ARG A 69 -17.10 -23.86 -18.05
N ALA A 70 -16.82 -24.98 -17.39
CA ALA A 70 -16.08 -25.01 -16.13
C ALA A 70 -14.64 -24.48 -16.29
N LEU A 71 -14.00 -24.81 -17.41
CA LEU A 71 -12.64 -24.37 -17.72
C LEU A 71 -12.58 -22.85 -17.92
N VAL A 72 -13.50 -22.28 -18.71
CA VAL A 72 -13.61 -20.82 -18.88
C VAL A 72 -13.87 -20.11 -17.55
N ALA A 73 -14.77 -20.65 -16.72
CA ALA A 73 -15.05 -20.07 -15.41
C ALA A 73 -13.81 -20.07 -14.50
N ARG A 74 -13.03 -21.17 -14.54
CA ARG A 74 -11.80 -21.32 -13.76
C ARG A 74 -10.69 -20.39 -14.27
N GLU A 75 -10.54 -20.24 -15.58
CA GLU A 75 -9.62 -19.26 -16.16
C GLU A 75 -9.97 -17.84 -15.72
N ALA A 76 -11.25 -17.46 -15.79
CA ALA A 76 -11.70 -16.15 -15.31
C ALA A 76 -11.41 -15.92 -13.82
N ALA A 77 -11.55 -16.96 -12.98
CA ALA A 77 -11.18 -16.89 -11.56
C ALA A 77 -9.66 -16.70 -11.38
N VAL A 78 -8.85 -17.44 -12.13
CA VAL A 78 -7.37 -17.31 -12.10
C VAL A 78 -6.94 -15.92 -12.56
N GLN A 79 -7.55 -15.36 -13.60
CA GLN A 79 -7.21 -14.01 -14.06
C GLN A 79 -7.57 -12.93 -13.03
N ARG A 80 -8.74 -13.03 -12.39
CA ARG A 80 -9.11 -12.14 -11.27
C ARG A 80 -8.10 -12.25 -10.11
N GLY A 81 -7.72 -13.47 -9.74
CA GLY A 81 -6.70 -13.69 -8.72
C GLY A 81 -5.35 -13.09 -9.09
N ARG A 82 -4.92 -13.22 -10.36
CA ARG A 82 -3.69 -12.60 -10.88
C ARG A 82 -3.73 -11.08 -10.84
N GLN A 83 -4.86 -10.47 -11.20
CA GLN A 83 -5.04 -9.02 -11.09
C GLN A 83 -4.92 -8.55 -9.64
N ARG A 84 -5.62 -9.23 -8.71
CA ARG A 84 -5.54 -8.91 -7.29
C ARG A 84 -4.12 -9.04 -6.72
N LEU A 85 -3.37 -10.06 -7.15
CA LEU A 85 -1.97 -10.22 -6.76
C LEU A 85 -1.06 -9.11 -7.31
N ARG A 86 -1.36 -8.57 -8.50
CA ARG A 86 -0.62 -7.43 -9.05
C ARG A 86 -0.90 -6.17 -8.23
N GLU A 87 -2.17 -5.89 -7.93
CA GLU A 87 -2.58 -4.76 -7.08
C GLU A 87 -1.87 -4.79 -5.72
N LEU A 88 -1.93 -5.93 -5.02
CA LEU A 88 -1.27 -6.10 -3.72
C LEU A 88 0.24 -5.93 -3.81
N ARG A 89 0.87 -6.38 -4.91
CA ARG A 89 2.30 -6.21 -5.13
C ARG A 89 2.67 -4.74 -5.34
N ASP A 90 1.85 -4.00 -6.06
CA ASP A 90 2.05 -2.56 -6.27
C ASP A 90 1.83 -1.77 -4.97
N GLU A 91 0.81 -2.11 -4.19
CA GLU A 91 0.60 -1.54 -2.85
C GLU A 91 1.80 -1.81 -1.93
N LEU A 92 2.29 -3.05 -1.91
CA LEU A 92 3.48 -3.42 -1.12
C LEU A 92 4.73 -2.65 -1.57
N ARG A 93 4.90 -2.46 -2.88
CA ARG A 93 6.02 -1.66 -3.43
C ARG A 93 5.92 -0.22 -2.95
N ARG A 94 4.75 0.42 -3.07
CA ARG A 94 4.53 1.80 -2.60
C ARG A 94 4.77 1.93 -1.10
N ALA A 95 4.30 0.97 -0.31
CA ALA A 95 4.52 0.96 1.14
C ALA A 95 6.01 0.87 1.50
N ARG A 96 6.78 0.07 0.77
CA ARG A 96 8.25 -0.02 0.94
C ARG A 96 8.96 1.27 0.57
N GLU A 97 8.57 1.89 -0.54
CA GLU A 97 9.11 3.19 -0.96
C GLU A 97 8.82 4.27 0.10
N ALA A 98 7.58 4.33 0.60
CA ALA A 98 7.20 5.23 1.68
C ALA A 98 8.01 4.98 2.96
N LEU A 99 8.17 3.71 3.35
CA LEU A 99 8.98 3.35 4.52
C LEU A 99 10.46 3.72 4.35
N GLY A 100 11.01 3.57 3.14
CA GLY A 100 12.35 4.05 2.81
C GLY A 100 12.47 5.56 3.01
N SER A 101 11.56 6.33 2.43
CA SER A 101 11.55 7.80 2.56
C SER A 101 11.41 8.28 4.01
N LEU A 102 10.57 7.62 4.81
CA LEU A 102 10.40 7.91 6.23
C LEU A 102 11.64 7.55 7.05
N ARG A 103 12.34 6.47 6.69
CA ARG A 103 13.59 6.09 7.34
C ARG A 103 14.68 7.11 7.06
N ASP A 104 14.77 7.60 5.83
CA ASP A 104 15.73 8.62 5.43
C ASP A 104 15.44 9.95 6.13
N SER A 105 14.18 10.38 6.18
CA SER A 105 13.79 11.59 6.90
C SER A 105 14.03 11.48 8.40
N ASN A 106 13.74 10.33 9.03
CA ASN A 106 14.04 10.10 10.44
C ASN A 106 15.57 10.13 10.68
N GLY A 107 16.35 9.59 9.75
CA GLY A 107 17.81 9.68 9.79
C GLY A 107 18.32 11.11 9.73
N ALA A 108 17.75 11.95 8.86
CA ALA A 108 18.09 13.37 8.76
C ALA A 108 17.73 14.13 10.06
N LEU A 109 16.51 13.96 10.55
CA LEU A 109 16.06 14.59 11.81
C LEU A 109 16.91 14.19 13.01
N ARG A 110 17.37 12.94 13.08
CA ARG A 110 18.29 12.50 14.14
C ARG A 110 19.63 13.22 14.06
N ARG A 111 20.16 13.49 12.87
CA ARG A 111 21.41 14.24 12.71
C ARG A 111 21.22 15.69 13.13
N GLU A 112 20.16 16.35 12.65
CA GLU A 112 19.81 17.71 13.05
C GLU A 112 19.64 17.83 14.57
N LEU A 113 19.02 16.84 15.21
CA LEU A 113 18.87 16.82 16.66
C LEU A 113 20.22 16.70 17.39
N GLU A 114 21.15 15.89 16.90
CA GLU A 114 22.50 15.81 17.50
C GLU A 114 23.31 17.09 17.25
N GLU A 115 23.19 17.72 16.07
CA GLU A 115 23.82 19.02 15.79
C GLU A 115 23.30 20.11 16.73
N LEU A 116 21.98 20.17 16.95
CA LEU A 116 21.37 21.11 17.88
C LEU A 116 21.80 20.88 19.33
N LYS A 117 21.94 19.62 19.76
CA LYS A 117 22.47 19.30 21.10
C LYS A 117 23.90 19.79 21.27
N VAL A 118 24.76 19.61 20.26
CA VAL A 118 26.14 20.09 20.30
C VAL A 118 26.17 21.62 20.36
N GLN A 119 25.36 22.30 19.54
CA GLN A 119 25.23 23.76 19.59
C GLN A 119 24.73 24.26 20.93
N GLN A 120 23.74 23.57 21.53
CA GLN A 120 23.24 23.91 22.85
C GLN A 120 24.33 23.78 23.92
N GLN A 121 25.10 22.67 23.91
CA GLN A 121 26.21 22.49 24.85
C GLN A 121 27.28 23.57 24.71
N GLN A 122 27.62 23.96 23.47
CA GLN A 122 28.56 25.06 23.21
C GLN A 122 28.05 26.39 23.76
N LEU A 123 26.78 26.72 23.54
CA LEU A 123 26.15 27.93 24.09
C LEU A 123 26.11 27.91 25.62
N GLU A 124 25.84 26.76 26.23
CA GLU A 124 25.88 26.61 27.69
C GLU A 124 27.30 26.79 28.25
N GLU A 125 28.34 26.32 27.55
CA GLU A 125 29.74 26.56 27.93
C GLU A 125 30.13 28.02 27.78
N ASP A 126 29.70 28.68 26.71
CA ASP A 126 30.01 30.09 26.46
C ASP A 126 29.27 31.01 27.45
N ASN A 127 27.99 30.74 27.73
CA ASN A 127 27.25 31.46 28.77
C ASN A 127 27.91 31.32 30.15
N LYS A 128 28.41 30.14 30.52
CA LYS A 128 29.14 29.96 31.79
C LYS A 128 30.41 30.82 31.85
N LYS A 129 31.18 30.89 30.75
CA LYS A 129 32.36 31.75 30.68
C LYS A 129 31.99 33.23 30.77
N ASP A 130 30.88 33.63 30.16
CA ASP A 130 30.38 35.00 30.23
C ASP A 130 29.88 35.34 31.65
N GLU A 131 29.17 34.42 32.33
CA GLU A 131 28.75 34.58 33.73
C GLU A 131 29.94 34.75 34.68
N ASP A 132 31.06 34.06 34.46
CA ASP A 132 32.29 34.23 35.26
C ASP A 132 32.94 35.62 35.10
N GLY A 133 32.65 36.34 34.00
CA GLY A 133 33.18 37.70 33.72
C GLY A 133 32.22 38.84 34.03
N VAL A 134 30.91 38.57 34.11
CA VAL A 134 29.88 39.57 34.36
C VAL A 134 29.64 39.71 35.86
N ILE A 135 30.18 40.79 36.45
CA ILE A 135 29.74 41.24 37.77
C ILE A 135 28.22 41.40 37.72
N SER A 136 27.49 40.60 38.50
CA SER A 136 26.02 40.58 38.53
C SER A 136 25.47 42.02 38.58
N LEU A 137 24.52 42.31 37.71
CA LEU A 137 23.89 43.63 37.64
C LEU A 137 23.26 44.00 38.99
N GLU A 138 22.75 43.02 39.73
CA GLU A 138 22.30 43.18 41.10
C GLU A 138 23.41 43.63 42.04
N TYR A 139 24.63 43.07 41.91
CA TYR A 139 25.79 43.52 42.67
C TYR A 139 26.16 44.97 42.33
N ILE A 140 26.16 45.34 41.04
CA ILE A 140 26.48 46.71 40.61
C ILE A 140 25.43 47.70 41.15
N ILE A 141 24.14 47.38 41.01
CA ILE A 141 23.03 48.20 41.55
C ILE A 141 23.16 48.31 43.07
N HIS A 142 23.42 47.19 43.76
CA HIS A 142 23.62 47.19 45.20
C HIS A 142 24.83 48.03 45.61
N LEU A 143 25.93 47.98 44.85
CA LEU A 143 27.13 48.77 45.09
C LEU A 143 26.84 50.26 44.93
N TYR A 144 26.16 50.67 43.86
CA TYR A 144 25.75 52.07 43.67
C TYR A 144 24.78 52.55 44.74
N HIS A 145 23.82 51.72 45.15
CA HIS A 145 22.93 52.06 46.26
C HIS A 145 23.69 52.18 47.58
N LYS A 146 24.67 51.31 47.85
CA LYS A 146 25.48 51.35 49.07
C LYS A 146 26.43 52.54 49.11
N LEU A 147 26.95 52.96 47.96
CA LEU A 147 27.83 54.13 47.84
C LEU A 147 27.04 55.44 47.95
N SER A 148 25.91 55.53 47.25
CA SER A 148 25.16 56.79 47.15
C SER A 148 24.06 56.91 48.20
N HIS A 149 23.57 55.82 48.77
CA HIS A 149 22.36 55.78 49.59
C HIS A 149 21.13 56.40 48.91
N ILE A 150 21.10 56.45 47.57
CA ILE A 150 19.99 56.98 46.79
C ILE A 150 19.13 55.83 46.27
N SER A 151 17.83 55.92 46.49
CA SER A 151 16.82 55.11 45.80
C SER A 151 16.16 55.94 44.72
N TRP A 152 16.18 55.46 43.48
CA TRP A 152 15.61 56.17 42.34
C TRP A 152 14.15 55.78 42.14
N ASP A 153 13.33 56.75 41.71
CA ASP A 153 11.96 56.53 41.28
C ASP A 153 11.96 56.05 39.83
N HIS A 154 11.64 54.77 39.63
CA HIS A 154 11.63 54.14 38.30
C HIS A 154 10.35 54.42 37.49
N GLU A 155 9.34 55.06 38.08
CA GLU A 155 8.10 55.43 37.39
C GLU A 155 8.18 56.84 36.76
N ALA A 156 9.23 57.60 37.07
CA ALA A 156 9.45 58.95 36.54
C ALA A 156 9.96 58.93 35.08
N GLU A 157 9.75 60.04 34.36
CA GLU A 157 10.22 60.14 32.97
C GLU A 157 11.76 60.10 32.87
N PRO A 158 12.35 59.56 31.78
CA PRO A 158 13.81 59.36 31.67
C PRO A 158 14.67 60.63 31.75
N TRP A 159 14.07 61.79 31.48
CA TRP A 159 14.75 63.10 31.57
C TRP A 159 14.54 63.76 32.94
N HIS A 160 13.81 63.12 33.84
CA HIS A 160 13.49 63.59 35.17
C HIS A 160 14.17 62.70 36.20
N ILE A 161 15.16 63.27 36.90
CA ILE A 161 15.97 62.55 37.88
C ILE A 161 15.28 62.72 39.22
N LYS A 162 14.53 61.69 39.61
CA LYS A 162 13.72 61.69 40.83
C LYS A 162 14.09 60.52 41.72
N GLY A 163 14.23 60.77 43.01
CA GLY A 163 14.63 59.75 43.98
C GLY A 163 14.63 60.26 45.41
N VAL A 164 15.12 59.43 46.33
CA VAL A 164 15.23 59.75 47.75
C VAL A 164 16.62 59.35 48.23
N HIS A 165 17.32 60.28 48.87
CA HIS A 165 18.61 60.04 49.50
C HIS A 165 18.44 59.74 50.99
N PHE A 166 19.02 58.63 51.45
CA PHE A 166 18.89 58.09 52.82
C PHE A 166 20.16 58.25 53.69
N GLY A 167 21.18 58.99 53.23
CA GLY A 167 22.44 59.19 53.98
C GLY A 167 22.34 59.96 55.31
N PRO A 168 21.64 61.11 55.39
CA PRO A 168 21.47 61.90 56.63
C PRO A 168 20.27 61.41 57.48
N PRO A 169 20.15 61.84 58.76
CA PRO A 169 19.07 61.40 59.67
C PRO A 169 17.65 61.73 59.17
N ILE A 170 17.52 62.58 58.16
CA ILE A 170 16.27 62.92 57.48
C ILE A 170 16.44 62.59 56.01
N ALA A 171 15.57 61.74 55.46
CA ALA A 171 15.56 61.41 54.05
C ALA A 171 15.28 62.66 53.19
N GLN A 172 16.10 62.88 52.16
CA GLN A 172 16.00 64.05 51.29
C GLN A 172 15.44 63.65 49.92
N PRO A 173 14.33 64.27 49.47
CA PRO A 173 13.83 64.05 48.12
C PRO A 173 14.74 64.73 47.09
N ILE A 174 15.02 64.01 46.01
CA ILE A 174 15.74 64.49 44.82
C ILE A 174 14.70 64.63 43.71
N ASP A 175 14.62 65.83 43.12
CA ASP A 175 13.74 66.14 42.00
C ASP A 175 14.48 67.15 41.10
N ILE A 176 14.97 66.67 39.95
CA ILE A 176 15.77 67.47 39.02
C ILE A 176 15.26 67.23 37.59
N ASP A 177 14.95 68.30 36.87
CA ASP A 177 14.70 68.26 35.43
C ASP A 177 16.04 68.22 34.66
N GLY A 178 16.41 67.04 34.17
CA GLY A 178 17.65 66.78 33.45
C GLY A 178 17.80 67.54 32.13
N ARG A 179 16.74 68.18 31.61
CA ARG A 179 16.83 69.07 30.43
C ARG A 179 17.33 70.47 30.75
N ARG A 180 17.16 70.91 32.00
CA ARG A 180 17.49 72.28 32.44
C ARG A 180 18.91 72.40 32.98
N HIS A 181 19.55 71.27 33.26
CA HIS A 181 20.84 71.21 33.92
C HIS A 181 21.85 70.42 33.07
N SER A 182 23.13 70.82 33.13
CA SER A 182 24.19 70.07 32.46
C SER A 182 24.48 68.76 33.21
N ARG A 183 24.99 67.75 32.49
CA ARG A 183 25.35 66.46 33.11
C ARG A 183 26.37 66.62 34.24
N CYS A 184 27.36 67.50 34.07
CA CYS A 184 28.35 67.81 35.11
C CYS A 184 27.69 68.39 36.35
N PHE A 185 26.80 69.39 36.19
CA PHE A 185 26.09 69.98 37.32
C PHE A 185 25.26 68.94 38.09
N ILE A 186 24.56 68.06 37.38
CA ILE A 186 23.76 66.99 38.00
C ILE A 186 24.67 66.03 38.77
N SER A 187 25.77 65.59 38.18
CA SER A 187 26.72 64.71 38.87
C SER A 187 27.34 65.36 40.09
N ASP A 188 27.81 66.60 39.97
CA ASP A 188 28.41 67.36 41.09
C ASP A 188 27.41 67.55 42.24
N TYR A 189 26.15 67.86 41.91
CA TYR A 189 25.07 67.95 42.89
C TYR A 189 24.84 66.63 43.62
N LEU A 190 24.69 65.52 42.88
CA LEU A 190 24.45 64.20 43.48
C LEU A 190 25.63 63.74 44.34
N TRP A 191 26.87 64.00 43.92
CA TRP A 191 28.06 63.69 44.72
C TRP A 191 28.18 64.57 45.96
N SER A 192 27.70 65.81 45.92
CA SER A 192 27.68 66.69 47.10
C SER A 192 26.74 66.22 48.22
N LEU A 193 25.76 65.37 47.90
CA LEU A 193 24.84 64.79 48.89
C LEU A 193 25.49 63.65 49.69
N ILE A 194 26.53 63.03 49.14
CA ILE A 194 27.21 61.90 49.76
C ILE A 194 28.20 62.45 50.80
N PRO A 195 28.11 62.03 52.08
CA PRO A 195 29.04 62.50 53.10
C PRO A 195 30.49 62.16 52.73
N SER A 196 31.37 63.15 52.78
CA SER A 196 32.81 62.98 52.60
C SER A 196 33.57 62.89 53.93
N GLU A 197 32.86 62.62 55.03
CA GLU A 197 33.41 62.44 56.37
C GLU A 197 33.69 60.94 56.62
N TRP A 198 34.82 60.63 57.25
CA TRP A 198 35.41 59.29 57.36
C TRP A 198 35.54 58.90 58.83
#